data_AF-A0A081RZV1-F1
#
_entry.id   AF-A0A081RZV1-F1
#
_cell.length_a   1.000
_cell.length_b   1.000
_cell.length_c   1.000
_cell.angle_alpha   90.00
_cell.angle_beta   90.00
_cell.angle_gamma   90.00
#
_symmetry.space_group_name_H-M   'P 1'
#
loop_
_entity.id
_entity.type
_entity.pdbx_description
1 polymer ?
#
loop_
_entity_poly.entity_id
_entity_poly.type
_entity_poly.pdbx_seq_one_letter_code
_entity_poly.pdbx_strand_id
1 'polypeptide(L)' 'MKTYLVFTIMKKLPSFCEAIFYVDEGDEIEITKDVFSQPGTVYLIHHDKDVIKQDYQKIRSIEESGRYLKNI' A
#
# COMPACT_ATOMS: atom_id res chain seq x y z
N MET A 1 11.58 14.98 -1.42
CA MET A 1 11.08 13.59 -1.47
C MET A 1 10.45 13.23 -0.13
N LYS A 2 9.15 13.49 0.05
CA LYS A 2 8.43 13.07 1.26
C LYS A 2 8.29 11.55 1.17
N THR A 3 9.09 10.83 1.94
CA THR A 3 8.96 9.37 2.00
C THR A 3 7.74 9.09 2.88
N TYR A 4 6.59 8.86 2.24
CA TYR A 4 5.35 8.55 2.95
C TYR A 4 5.54 7.28 3.79
N LEU A 5 5.30 7.40 5.10
CA LEU A 5 5.54 6.35 6.11
C LEU A 5 4.98 4.98 5.69
N VAL A 6 3.83 4.97 5.03
CA VAL A 6 3.18 3.77 4.51
C VAL A 6 4.06 3.03 3.51
N PHE A 7 4.73 3.74 2.59
CA PHE A 7 5.58 3.11 1.57
C PHE A 7 6.80 2.43 2.20
N THR A 8 7.37 3.05 3.24
CA THR A 8 8.48 2.46 4.00
C THR A 8 8.04 1.22 4.78
N ILE A 9 6.81 1.20 5.30
CA ILE A 9 6.26 0.02 5.99
C ILE A 9 5.99 -1.12 5.01
N MET A 10 5.40 -0.81 3.85
CA MET A 10 5.12 -1.78 2.79
C MET A 10 6.39 -2.47 2.30
N LYS A 11 7.48 -1.72 2.08
CA LYS A 11 8.78 -2.26 1.67
C LYS A 11 9.42 -3.26 2.65
N LYS A 12 8.92 -3.35 3.89
CA LYS A 12 9.40 -4.29 4.91
C LYS A 12 8.59 -5.59 4.97
N LEU A 13 7.52 -5.70 4.20
CA LEU A 13 6.71 -6.92 4.15
C LEU A 13 7.44 -7.99 3.36
N PRO A 14 7.58 -9.24 3.87
CA PRO A 14 8.23 -10.32 3.14
C PRO A 14 7.67 -10.60 1.75
N SER A 15 6.37 -10.38 1.55
CA SER A 15 5.72 -10.55 0.25
C SER A 15 5.76 -9.31 -0.65
N PHE A 16 6.29 -8.17 -0.21
CA PHE A 16 6.32 -6.96 -1.05
C PHE A 16 7.21 -7.17 -2.28
N CYS A 17 6.64 -6.96 -3.47
CA CYS A 17 7.37 -7.00 -4.72
C CYS A 17 7.53 -5.61 -5.32
N GLU A 18 6.41 -4.93 -5.60
CA GLU A 18 6.42 -3.64 -6.30
C GLU A 18 5.19 -2.81 -5.94
N ALA A 19 5.32 -1.48 -6.02
CA ALA A 19 4.20 -0.57 -6.04
C ALA A 19 4.27 0.31 -7.28
N ILE A 20 3.16 0.40 -8.01
CA ILE A 20 3.01 1.22 -9.20
C ILE A 20 1.94 2.27 -8.89
N PHE A 21 2.25 3.54 -9.13
CA PHE A 21 1.31 4.64 -8.98
C PHE A 21 0.96 5.21 -10.35
N TYR A 22 -0.31 5.59 -10.52
CA TYR A 22 -0.87 6.16 -11.76
C TYR A 22 -1.18 7.65 -11.61
N VAL A 23 -0.72 8.25 -10.52
CA VAL A 23 -0.92 9.66 -10.14
C VAL A 23 0.42 10.28 -9.79
N ASP A 24 0.54 11.58 -10.03
CA ASP A 24 1.73 12.37 -9.73
C ASP A 24 1.57 13.19 -8.43
N GLU A 25 2.69 13.72 -7.92
CA GLU A 25 2.64 14.61 -6.76
C GLU A 25 1.82 15.88 -7.07
N GLY A 26 0.75 16.10 -6.30
CA GLY A 26 -0.14 17.26 -6.47
C GLY A 26 -1.48 16.92 -7.12
N ASP A 27 -1.63 15.72 -7.68
CA ASP A 27 -2.92 15.26 -8.19
C ASP A 27 -3.95 15.07 -7.07
N GLU A 28 -5.20 15.38 -7.38
CA GLU A 28 -6.32 15.10 -6.49
C GLU A 28 -6.68 13.60 -6.56
N ILE A 29 -6.69 12.93 -5.40
CA ILE A 29 -7.06 11.51 -5.30
C ILE A 29 -8.54 11.41 -4.88
N GLU A 30 -9.34 10.75 -5.69
CA GLU A 30 -10.72 10.39 -5.37
C GLU A 30 -10.85 8.99 -4.76
N ILE A 31 -12.02 8.69 -4.19
CA ILE A 31 -12.38 7.35 -3.75
C ILE A 31 -12.41 6.42 -4.97
N THR A 32 -11.68 5.31 -4.89
CA THR A 32 -11.70 4.24 -5.89
C THR A 32 -13.10 3.65 -6.03
N LYS A 33 -13.67 3.76 -7.24
CA LYS A 33 -14.98 3.24 -7.65
C LYS A 33 -14.87 1.94 -8.44
N ASP A 34 -13.78 1.80 -9.19
CA ASP A 34 -13.42 0.67 -10.03
C ASP A 34 -11.90 0.55 -10.20
N VAL A 35 -11.46 -0.48 -10.92
CA VAL A 35 -10.03 -0.78 -11.15
C VAL A 35 -9.29 0.33 -11.90
N PHE A 36 -9.96 1.14 -12.71
CA PHE A 36 -9.33 2.23 -13.47
C PHE A 36 -9.20 3.51 -12.63
N SER A 37 -10.11 3.70 -11.67
CA SER A 37 -10.08 4.84 -10.74
C SER A 37 -9.07 4.69 -9.58
N GLN A 38 -8.34 3.58 -9.50
CA GLN A 38 -7.36 3.38 -8.43
C GLN A 38 -6.13 4.28 -8.65
N PRO A 39 -5.57 4.91 -7.61
CA PRO A 39 -4.37 5.76 -7.74
C PRO A 39 -3.08 4.95 -7.92
N GLY A 40 -3.14 3.64 -7.69
CA GLY A 40 -1.99 2.75 -7.82
C GLY A 40 -2.31 1.34 -7.35
N THR A 41 -1.34 0.46 -7.50
CA THR A 41 -1.42 -0.96 -7.17
C THR A 41 -0.14 -1.41 -6.47
N VAL A 42 -0.29 -2.24 -5.44
CA VAL A 42 0.83 -2.91 -4.78
C VAL A 42 0.76 -4.40 -5.04
N TYR A 43 1.85 -4.97 -5.53
CA TYR A 43 1.98 -6.39 -5.81
C TYR A 43 2.64 -7.11 -4.63
N LEU A 44 1.95 -8.14 -4.13
CA LEU A 44 2.45 -9.07 -3.12
C LEU A 44 2.74 -10.43 -3.77
N ILE A 45 3.97 -10.90 -3.68
CA ILE A 45 4.44 -12.15 -4.28
C ILE A 45 5.27 -12.91 -3.25
N HIS A 46 4.86 -14.14 -2.96
CA HIS A 46 5.62 -15.06 -2.12
C HIS A 46 5.26 -16.50 -2.48
N HIS A 47 6.20 -17.44 -2.30
CA HIS A 47 5.97 -18.86 -2.60
C HIS A 47 5.00 -19.51 -1.60
N ASP A 48 5.07 -19.07 -0.34
CA ASP A 48 4.13 -19.45 0.72
C ASP A 48 2.93 -18.49 0.74
N LYS A 49 1.73 -19.05 0.59
CA LYS A 49 0.45 -18.34 0.59
C LYS A 49 0.12 -17.75 1.96
N ASP A 50 0.57 -18.37 3.05
CA ASP A 50 0.28 -17.88 4.40
C ASP A 50 1.03 -16.58 4.69
N VAL A 51 2.22 -16.39 4.12
CA VAL A 51 2.95 -15.12 4.18
C VAL A 51 2.18 -14.01 3.48
N ILE A 52 1.64 -14.25 2.28
CA ILE A 52 0.81 -13.27 1.57
C ILE A 52 -0.42 -12.89 2.40
N LYS A 53 -1.08 -13.89 3.00
CA LYS A 53 -2.27 -13.68 3.85
C LYS A 53 -1.94 -12.84 5.08
N GLN A 54 -0.84 -13.15 5.77
CA GLN A 54 -0.40 -12.40 6.96
C GLN A 54 -0.04 -10.96 6.63
N ASP A 55 0.71 -10.74 5.54
CA ASP A 55 1.08 -9.40 5.09
C ASP A 55 -0.15 -8.59 4.67
N TYR A 56 -1.09 -9.21 3.95
CA TYR A 56 -2.35 -8.57 3.60
C TYR A 56 -3.14 -8.13 4.84
N GLN A 57 -3.24 -9.00 5.87
CA GLN A 57 -3.92 -8.66 7.13
C GLN A 57 -3.21 -7.51 7.86
N LYS A 58 -1.88 -7.49 7.84
CA LYS A 58 -1.09 -6.41 8.41
C LYS A 58 -1.39 -5.08 7.72
N ILE A 59 -1.48 -5.06 6.38
CA ILE A 59 -1.87 -3.87 5.61
C ILE A 59 -3.25 -3.38 6.04
N ARG A 60 -4.25 -4.27 6.09
CA ARG A 60 -5.62 -3.91 6.53
C ARG A 60 -5.66 -3.34 7.95
N SER A 61 -4.90 -3.91 8.89
CA SER A 61 -4.83 -3.37 10.25
C SER A 61 -4.22 -1.96 10.31
N ILE A 62 -3.25 -1.66 9.44
CA ILE A 62 -2.64 -0.33 9.34
C ILE A 62 -3.67 0.66 8.77
N GLU A 63 -4.43 0.25 7.76
CA GLU A 63 -5.51 1.04 7.17
C GLU A 63 -6.60 1.35 8.20
N GLU A 64 -7.13 0.33 8.88
CA GLU A 64 -8.16 0.48 9.92
C GLU A 64 -7.71 1.42 11.05
N SER A 65 -6.43 1.38 11.41
CA SER A 65 -5.88 2.23 12.47
C SER A 65 -5.58 3.68 12.03
N GLY A 66 -5.68 4.00 10.74
CA GLY A 66 -5.31 5.30 10.17
C GLY A 66 -3.83 5.65 10.36
N ARG A 67 -2.96 4.68 10.71
CA ARG A 67 -1.55 4.94 11.04
C ARG A 67 -0.75 5.52 9.88
N TYR A 68 -1.18 5.30 8.65
CA TYR A 68 -0.60 5.89 7.44
C TYR A 68 -0.83 7.41 7.31
N LEU A 69 -1.80 7.97 8.04
CA LEU A 69 -2.08 9.42 8.07
C LEU A 69 -1.27 10.17 9.14
N LYS A 70 -0.58 9.45 10.03
CA LYS A 70 0.17 10.06 11.14
C LYS A 70 1.59 10.40 10.67
N ASN A 71 1.91 11.69 10.63
CA ASN A 71 3.29 12.16 10.55
C ASN A 71 3.96 11.86 11.90
N ILE A 72 4.89 10.91 11.93
CA ILE A 72 5.84 10.71 13.03
C ILE A 72 7.23 10.91 12.45
#